data_AF-A0A5Q2MZR3-F1
#
_entry.id   AF-A0A5Q2MZR3-F1
#
_cell.length_a   1.000
_cell.length_b   1.000
_cell.length_c   1.000
_cell.angle_alpha   90.00
_cell.angle_beta   90.00
_cell.angle_gamma   90.00
#
_symmetry.space_group_name_H-M   'P 1'
#
loop_
_entity.id
_entity.type
_entity.pdbx_description
1 polymer ?
#
loop_
_entity_poly.entity_id
_entity_poly.type
_entity_poly.pdbx_seq_one_letter_code
_entity_poly.pdbx_strand_id
1 'polypeptide(L)' 'MNCPVCGGKQVGKVGVTQFYCWNCYIEFNDRKEIFEVAEDGTLMAFEDDFFDPIAEPELSPQAGA' A
#
# COMPACT_ATOMS: atom_id res chain seq x y z
N MET A 1 10.25 13.43 -7.92
CA MET A 1 9.40 12.46 -7.21
C MET A 1 9.05 11.36 -8.18
N ASN A 2 9.34 10.12 -7.82
CA ASN A 2 9.06 8.94 -8.63
C ASN A 2 8.10 8.06 -7.86
N CYS A 3 7.22 7.36 -8.57
CA CYS A 3 6.31 6.40 -7.96
C CYS A 3 7.14 5.28 -7.29
N PRO A 4 6.88 4.93 -6.02
CA PRO A 4 7.60 3.86 -5.34
C PRO A 4 7.30 2.47 -5.92
N VAL A 5 6.17 2.30 -6.62
CA VAL A 5 5.75 1.03 -7.22
C VAL A 5 6.30 0.86 -8.64
N CYS A 6 6.05 1.81 -9.56
CA CYS A 6 6.49 1.68 -10.95
C CYS A 6 7.76 2.45 -11.33
N GLY A 7 8.32 3.26 -10.42
CA GLY A 7 9.44 4.16 -10.72
C GLY A 7 9.10 5.31 -11.68
N GLY A 8 7.86 5.38 -12.15
CA GLY A 8 7.39 6.36 -13.13
C GLY A 8 7.35 7.80 -12.62
N LYS A 9 7.31 8.76 -13.55
CA LYS A 9 7.21 10.20 -13.27
C LYS A 9 5.80 10.76 -13.38
N GLN A 10 4.82 9.92 -13.72
CA GLN A 10 3.39 10.28 -13.77
C GLN A 10 2.82 10.31 -12.35
N VAL A 11 3.39 11.18 -11.53
CA VAL A 11 3.04 11.40 -10.12
C VAL A 11 2.66 12.86 -9.96
N GLY A 12 1.48 13.11 -9.40
CA GLY A 12 0.96 14.43 -9.02
C GLY A 12 0.97 14.62 -7.51
N LYS A 13 0.98 15.88 -7.06
CA LYS A 13 0.81 16.23 -5.65
C LYS A 13 -0.68 16.45 -5.37
N VAL A 14 -1.23 15.73 -4.39
CA VAL A 14 -2.67 15.79 -4.03
C VAL A 14 -2.93 16.38 -2.63
N GLY A 15 -1.88 16.44 -1.79
CA GLY A 15 -1.92 17.07 -0.47
C GLY A 15 -0.57 17.69 -0.10
N VAL A 16 -0.38 18.16 1.14
CA VAL A 16 0.86 18.85 1.55
C VAL A 16 2.09 17.94 1.42
N THR A 17 1.95 16.68 1.83
CA THR A 17 2.97 15.63 1.80
C THR A 17 2.44 14.36 1.11
N GLN A 18 1.41 14.48 0.29
CA GLN A 18 0.72 13.37 -0.37
C GLN A 18 0.82 13.48 -1.89
N PHE A 19 1.06 12.34 -2.52
CA PHE A 19 1.33 12.19 -3.94
C PHE A 19 0.51 11.04 -4.50
N TYR A 20 0.05 11.19 -5.73
CA TYR A 20 -0.75 10.19 -6.42
C TYR A 20 -0.09 9.79 -7.73
N CYS A 21 -0.03 8.49 -8.01
CA CYS A 21 0.47 7.96 -9.28
C CYS A 21 -0.67 7.54 -10.21
N TRP A 22 -0.76 8.19 -11.37
CA TRP A 22 -1.81 7.92 -12.36
C TRP A 22 -1.75 6.52 -12.97
N ASN A 23 -0.56 5.92 -13.04
CA ASN A 23 -0.38 4.59 -13.63
C ASN A 23 -0.64 3.45 -12.66
N CYS A 24 -0.40 3.68 -11.37
CA CYS A 24 -0.48 2.64 -10.35
C CYS A 24 -1.75 2.75 -9.52
N TYR A 25 -2.51 3.83 -9.68
CA TYR A 25 -3.70 4.11 -8.87
C TYR A 25 -3.40 4.07 -7.37
N ILE A 26 -2.23 4.57 -6.97
CA ILE A 26 -1.82 4.63 -5.57
C ILE A 26 -1.63 6.07 -5.10
N GLU A 27 -1.97 6.31 -3.84
CA GLU A 27 -1.54 7.46 -3.08
C GLU A 27 -0.40 7.08 -2.14
N PHE A 28 0.59 7.96 -2.00
CA PHE A 28 1.70 7.75 -1.08
C PHE A 28 2.21 9.06 -0.51
N ASN A 29 2.90 9.00 0.63
CA ASN A 29 3.48 10.16 1.28
C ASN A 29 5.01 10.09 1.42
N ASP A 30 5.60 11.14 1.98
CA ASP A 30 7.05 11.21 2.22
C ASP A 30 7.56 10.12 3.19
N ARG A 31 6.68 9.55 4.02
CA ARG A 31 6.97 8.42 4.91
C ARG A 31 6.84 7.06 4.21
N LYS A 32 6.54 7.05 2.90
CA LYS A 32 6.26 5.85 2.09
C LYS A 32 5.11 5.00 2.65
N GLU A 33 4.14 5.64 3.30
CA GLU A 33 2.85 5.00 3.55
C GLU A 33 2.10 4.99 2.21
N ILE A 34 1.75 3.80 1.71
CA ILE A 34 1.14 3.61 0.38
C ILE A 34 -0.29 3.12 0.57
N PHE A 35 -1.20 3.69 -0.20
CA PHE A 35 -2.61 3.32 -0.26
C PHE A 35 -3.01 3.11 -1.71
N GLU A 36 -3.67 1.99 -2.00
CA GLU A 36 -4.35 1.80 -3.27
C GLU A 36 -5.63 2.64 -3.28
N VAL A 37 -5.89 3.30 -4.40
CA VAL A 37 -7.12 4.05 -4.63
C VAL A 37 -8.06 3.16 -5.43
N ALA A 38 -9.10 2.66 -4.77
CA ALA A 38 -10.13 1.84 -5.40
C ALA A 38 -10.92 2.64 -6.45
N GLU A 39 -11.69 1.94 -7.30
CA GLU A 39 -12.46 2.55 -8.39
C GLU A 39 -13.51 3.57 -7.90
N ASP A 40 -14.00 3.38 -6.68
CA ASP A 40 -14.94 4.28 -6.02
C ASP A 40 -14.25 5.47 -5.32
N GLY A 41 -12.92 5.52 -5.35
CA GLY A 41 -12.08 6.54 -4.71
C GLY A 41 -11.73 6.26 -3.25
N THR A 42 -12.11 5.10 -2.71
CA THR A 42 -11.74 4.71 -1.34
C THR A 42 -10.25 4.36 -1.26
N LEU A 43 -9.60 4.69 -0.14
CA LEU A 43 -8.21 4.33 0.13
C LEU A 43 -8.14 2.98 0.85
N MET A 44 -7.45 2.01 0.25
CA MET A 44 -7.14 0.71 0.85
C MET A 44 -5.66 0.66 1.20
N ALA A 45 -5.32 0.02 2.33
CA ALA A 45 -3.93 -0.18 2.69
C ALA A 45 -3.25 -1.02 1.60
N PHE A 46 -2.08 -0.57 1.12
CA PHE A 46 -1.33 -1.33 0.13
C PHE A 46 -0.65 -2.51 0.82
N GLU A 47 -1.16 -3.72 0.56
CA GLU A 47 -0.53 -4.96 0.99
C GLU A 47 0.54 -5.35 -0.04
N ASP A 48 1.81 -5.29 0.37
CA ASP A 48 2.90 -5.78 -0.47
C ASP A 48 2.99 -7.29 -0.27
N ASP A 49 2.28 -8.06 -1.10
CA ASP A 49 2.32 -9.54 -1.13
C ASP A 49 3.74 -10.13 -1.33
N PHE A 50 4.76 -9.29 -1.61
CA PHE A 50 6.15 -9.70 -1.77
C PHE A 50 7.03 -9.42 -0.54
N PHE A 51 6.53 -8.66 0.43
CA PHE A 51 7.13 -8.49 1.74
C PHE A 51 6.31 -9.28 2.75
N ASP A 52 6.66 -10.55 2.90
CA ASP A 52 6.20 -11.42 3.98
C ASP A 52 7.24 -11.38 5.12
N PRO A 53 7.18 -10.43 6.07
CA PRO A 53 7.98 -10.51 7.28
C PRO A 53 7.25 -11.45 8.27
N ILE A 54 7.21 -12.76 7.98
CA ILE A 54 7.07 -13.85 8.96
C ILE A 54 6.26 -13.45 10.22
N ALA A 55 4.93 -13.38 10.14
CA ALA A 55 4.06 -13.27 11.32
C ALA A 55 2.67 -13.86 10.98
N GLU A 56 2.20 -15.00 11.45
CA GLU A 56 2.66 -16.03 12.39
C GLU A 56 2.17 -17.39 11.84
N PRO A 57 2.90 -18.50 12.04
CA PRO A 57 2.32 -19.83 11.81
C PRO A 57 1.28 -20.14 12.90
N GLU A 58 0.06 -20.46 12.47
CA GLU A 58 -0.97 -21.22 13.18
C GLU A 58 -0.96 -21.18 14.73
N LEU A 59 -1.76 -20.30 15.33
CA LEU A 59 -2.24 -20.54 16.69
C LEU A 59 -3.34 -21.60 16.65
N SER A 60 -2.94 -22.87 16.60
CA SER A 60 -3.77 -23.96 17.10
C SER A 60 -3.54 -24.08 18.60
N PRO A 61 -4.56 -23.91 19.45
CA PRO A 61 -4.70 -24.71 20.63
C PRO A 61 -5.69 -25.83 20.32
N GLN A 62 -5.18 -27.06 20.33
CA GLN A 62 -5.97 -28.23 20.67
C GLN A 62 -6.75 -27.90 21.95
N ALA A 63 -8.08 -27.81 21.84
CA ALA A 63 -8.98 -27.84 22.98
C ALA A 63 -9.73 -29.17 22.88
N GLY A 64 -9.42 -30.06 23.84
CA GLY A 64 -10.01 -31.39 23.90
C GLY A 64 -11.49 -31.39 24.27
N ALA A 65 -12.15 -32.47 23.88
CA ALA A 65 -13.17 -33.19 24.63
C ALA A 65 -13.16 -34.65 24.13
#